data_AF-A0A1J5KT81-F1
#
_entry.id   AF-A0A1J5KT81-F1
#
_cell.length_a   1.000
_cell.length_b   1.000
_cell.length_c   1.000
_cell.angle_alpha   90.00
_cell.angle_beta   90.00
_cell.angle_gamma   90.00
#
_symmetry.space_group_name_H-M   'P 1'
#
loop_
_entity.id
_entity.type
_entity.pdbx_description
1 polymer ?
#
loop_
_entity_poly.entity_id
_entity_poly.type
_entity_poly.pdbx_seq_one_letter_code
_entity_poly.pdbx_strand_id
1 'polypeptide(L)'
;MEEHPLFAALNAEKNPLLKKKKNDLLKMCKERDIPGEYDDDIEDLAFLVHRYDINAEMTAGEIEEAFTKLGINPGENKNNNLLILVTYELALVDLIDADEDEITELCQEYKISKDGKELEALVVELAVSMVNQ
;
A
#
# COMPACT_ATOMS: atom_id res chain seq x y z
N MET A 1 -4.03 -20.99 -9.88
CA MET A 1 -4.09 -20.06 -8.74
C MET A 1 -4.50 -18.73 -9.29
N GLU A 2 -5.52 -18.10 -8.71
CA GLU A 2 -5.79 -16.69 -8.99
C GLU A 2 -4.63 -15.87 -8.43
N GLU A 3 -4.11 -14.94 -9.24
CA GLU A 3 -3.07 -14.01 -8.83
C GLU A 3 -3.66 -13.00 -7.83
N HIS A 4 -2.93 -12.70 -6.76
CA HIS A 4 -3.42 -11.77 -5.73
C HIS A 4 -3.60 -10.37 -6.34
N PRO A 5 -4.67 -9.62 -5.99
CA PRO A 5 -4.97 -8.32 -6.59
C PRO A 5 -3.82 -7.29 -6.51
N LEU A 6 -3.01 -7.35 -5.45
CA LEU A 6 -1.85 -6.47 -5.29
C LEU A 6 -0.76 -6.77 -6.34
N PHE A 7 -0.37 -8.03 -6.54
CA PHE A 7 0.61 -8.39 -7.58
C PHE A 7 0.05 -8.19 -8.99
N ALA A 8 -1.26 -8.39 -9.16
CA ALA A 8 -1.92 -8.06 -10.42
C ALA A 8 -1.81 -6.57 -10.77
N ALA A 9 -1.74 -5.67 -9.78
CA ALA A 9 -1.55 -4.23 -10.01
C ALA A 9 -0.15 -3.87 -10.56
N LEU A 10 0.83 -4.77 -10.43
CA LEU A 10 2.18 -4.66 -11.01
C LEU A 10 2.25 -5.25 -12.43
N ASN A 11 1.15 -5.82 -12.94
CA ASN A 11 1.09 -6.39 -14.27
C ASN A 11 0.54 -5.39 -15.29
N ALA A 12 1.31 -5.05 -16.33
CA ALA A 12 0.94 -4.04 -17.33
C ALA A 12 -0.27 -4.38 -18.23
N GLU A 13 -0.77 -5.62 -18.21
CA GLU A 13 -2.04 -6.01 -18.85
C GLU A 13 -3.24 -5.69 -17.95
N LYS A 14 -3.06 -5.78 -16.63
CA LYS A 14 -4.10 -5.54 -15.61
C LYS A 14 -4.12 -4.08 -15.13
N ASN A 15 -2.94 -3.47 -15.04
CA ASN A 15 -2.72 -2.07 -14.76
C ASN A 15 -2.07 -1.36 -15.96
N PRO A 16 -2.85 -0.83 -16.91
CA PRO A 16 -2.31 -0.10 -18.05
C PRO A 16 -1.57 1.19 -17.67
N LEU A 17 -1.69 1.68 -16.42
CA LEU A 17 -1.00 2.89 -15.96
C LEU A 17 0.51 2.72 -15.92
N LEU A 18 1.02 1.49 -15.81
CA LEU A 18 2.46 1.15 -15.90
C LEU A 18 3.10 1.57 -17.24
N LYS A 19 2.29 1.82 -18.28
CA LYS A 19 2.75 2.29 -19.59
C LYS A 19 2.73 3.82 -19.73
N LYS A 20 2.26 4.56 -18.71
CA LYS A 20 2.22 6.02 -18.70
C LYS A 20 3.57 6.61 -18.32
N LYS A 21 3.74 7.91 -18.59
CA LYS A 21 4.92 8.65 -18.17
C LYS A 21 4.79 9.03 -16.70
N LYS A 22 5.91 9.03 -15.97
CA LYS A 22 6.01 9.49 -14.56
C LYS A 22 5.27 10.81 -14.30
N ASN A 23 5.48 11.83 -15.14
CA ASN A 23 4.80 13.12 -14.97
C ASN A 23 3.27 13.06 -15.09
N ASP A 24 2.74 12.15 -15.92
CA ASP A 24 1.30 11.97 -16.05
C ASP A 24 0.73 11.29 -14.79
N LEU A 25 1.47 10.32 -14.23
CA LEU A 25 1.11 9.64 -12.99
C LEU A 25 1.16 10.59 -11.79
N LEU A 26 2.24 11.37 -11.63
CA LEU A 26 2.35 12.41 -10.61
C LEU A 26 1.19 13.41 -10.67
N LYS A 27 0.78 13.79 -11.89
CA LYS A 27 -0.39 14.65 -12.08
C LYS A 27 -1.66 13.96 -11.61
N MET A 28 -1.85 12.68 -11.93
CA MET A 28 -3.00 11.89 -11.49
C MET A 28 -3.03 11.69 -9.97
N CYS A 29 -1.88 11.49 -9.32
CA CYS A 29 -1.76 11.43 -7.86
C CYS A 29 -2.21 12.75 -7.25
N LYS A 30 -1.66 13.87 -7.74
CA LYS A 30 -2.01 15.21 -7.27
C LYS A 30 -3.49 15.56 -7.44
N GLU A 31 -4.11 15.13 -8.54
CA GLU A 31 -5.55 15.36 -8.78
C GLU A 31 -6.47 14.60 -7.80
N ARG A 32 -5.95 13.54 -7.16
CA ARG A 32 -6.68 12.64 -6.25
C ARG A 32 -6.21 12.77 -4.79
N ASP A 33 -5.31 13.71 -4.49
CA ASP A 33 -4.65 13.85 -3.19
C ASP A 33 -3.91 12.58 -2.73
N ILE A 34 -3.41 11.77 -3.66
CA ILE A 34 -2.57 10.60 -3.36
C ILE A 34 -1.14 11.06 -3.03
N PRO A 35 -0.50 10.52 -1.97
CA PRO A 35 0.84 10.91 -1.55
C PRO A 35 1.94 10.30 -2.44
N GLY A 36 1.86 10.54 -3.76
CA GLY A 36 2.91 10.16 -4.70
C GLY A 36 3.96 11.27 -4.85
N GLU A 37 5.23 10.93 -4.68
CA GLU A 37 6.37 11.83 -4.67
C GLU A 37 7.24 11.74 -5.94
N TYR A 38 8.14 12.71 -6.13
CA TYR A 38 8.95 12.77 -7.35
C TYR A 38 10.06 11.70 -7.38
N ASP A 39 10.47 11.17 -6.24
CA ASP A 39 11.39 10.05 -6.12
C ASP A 39 10.73 8.72 -6.44
N ASP A 40 9.45 8.51 -6.08
CA ASP A 40 8.67 7.31 -6.42
C ASP A 40 8.78 6.93 -7.90
N ASP A 41 8.96 5.65 -8.18
CA ASP A 41 9.16 5.22 -9.56
C ASP A 41 7.83 5.13 -10.35
N ILE A 42 7.90 4.65 -11.59
CA ILE A 42 6.68 4.52 -12.42
C ILE A 42 5.75 3.43 -11.87
N GLU A 43 6.31 2.38 -11.29
CA GLU A 43 5.59 1.24 -10.77
C GLU A 43 4.79 1.64 -9.54
N ASP A 44 5.42 2.31 -8.58
CA ASP A 44 4.79 2.81 -7.34
C ASP A 44 3.65 3.79 -7.66
N LEU A 45 3.93 4.79 -8.50
CA LEU A 45 2.93 5.79 -8.87
C LEU A 45 1.75 5.18 -9.65
N ALA A 46 2.02 4.21 -10.53
CA ALA A 46 0.98 3.51 -11.25
C ALA A 46 0.16 2.59 -10.33
N PHE A 47 0.81 1.94 -9.36
CA PHE A 47 0.17 1.11 -8.36
C PHE A 47 -0.77 1.94 -7.49
N LEU A 48 -0.29 3.04 -6.92
CA LEU A 48 -1.07 3.92 -6.04
C LEU A 48 -2.34 4.42 -6.73
N VAL A 49 -2.23 4.93 -7.97
CA VAL A 49 -3.39 5.43 -8.72
C VAL A 49 -4.36 4.29 -9.05
N HIS A 50 -3.86 3.12 -9.46
CA HIS A 50 -4.70 1.98 -9.82
C HIS A 50 -5.46 1.43 -8.61
N ARG A 51 -4.77 1.21 -7.50
CA ARG A 51 -5.37 0.72 -6.26
C ARG A 51 -6.33 1.74 -5.66
N TYR A 52 -6.03 3.04 -5.76
CA TYR A 52 -6.94 4.09 -5.35
C TYR A 52 -8.25 4.03 -6.14
N ASP A 53 -8.17 3.97 -7.48
CA ASP A 53 -9.37 3.93 -8.32
C ASP A 53 -10.21 2.67 -8.04
N ILE A 54 -9.60 1.51 -7.75
CA ILE A 54 -10.32 0.29 -7.34
C ILE A 54 -10.93 0.43 -5.94
N ASN A 55 -10.15 0.87 -4.96
CA ASN A 55 -10.61 0.95 -3.56
C ASN A 55 -11.69 2.03 -3.41
N ALA A 56 -11.70 3.06 -4.26
CA ALA A 56 -12.74 4.07 -4.28
C ALA A 56 -14.15 3.49 -4.50
N GLU A 57 -14.25 2.35 -5.19
CA GLU A 57 -15.50 1.61 -5.42
C GLU A 57 -16.05 0.94 -4.15
N MET A 58 -15.22 0.75 -3.13
CA MET A 58 -15.63 0.19 -1.83
C MET A 58 -16.54 1.17 -1.07
N THR A 59 -17.49 0.62 -0.33
CA THR A 59 -18.30 1.36 0.64
C THR A 59 -17.47 1.76 1.85
N ALA A 60 -17.93 2.77 2.60
CA ALA A 60 -17.26 3.17 3.85
C ALA A 60 -17.18 2.00 4.85
N GLY A 61 -18.23 1.18 4.94
CA GLY A 61 -18.25 0.01 5.82
C GLY A 61 -17.25 -1.07 5.43
N GLU A 62 -17.01 -1.30 4.14
CA GLU A 62 -15.99 -2.26 3.68
C GLU A 62 -14.56 -1.79 4.01
N ILE A 63 -14.32 -0.47 3.91
CA ILE A 63 -13.03 0.12 4.30
C ILE A 63 -12.82 0.04 5.81
N GLU A 64 -13.85 0.35 6.61
CA GLU A 64 -13.81 0.22 8.07
C GLU A 64 -13.59 -1.23 8.51
N GLU A 65 -14.22 -2.20 7.83
CA GLU A 65 -14.02 -3.62 8.10
C GLU A 65 -12.58 -4.05 7.78
N ALA A 66 -12.02 -3.60 6.65
CA ALA A 66 -10.62 -3.86 6.30
C ALA A 66 -9.68 -3.29 7.37
N PHE A 67 -9.90 -2.06 7.80
CA PHE A 67 -9.10 -1.37 8.82
C PHE A 67 -9.15 -2.10 10.16
N THR A 68 -10.35 -2.52 10.58
CA THR A 68 -10.54 -3.29 11.80
C THR A 68 -9.76 -4.60 11.78
N LYS A 69 -9.74 -5.32 10.63
CA LYS A 69 -8.97 -6.56 10.48
C LYS A 69 -7.46 -6.31 10.52
N LEU A 70 -7.01 -5.17 10.00
CA LEU A 70 -5.61 -4.78 9.96
C LEU A 70 -5.12 -4.13 11.26
N GLY A 71 -6.01 -3.80 12.20
CA GLY A 71 -5.65 -3.05 13.40
C GLY A 71 -5.31 -1.58 13.13
N ILE A 72 -5.75 -1.04 12.00
CA ILE A 72 -5.62 0.38 11.64
C ILE A 72 -6.86 1.10 12.15
N ASN A 73 -6.69 2.24 12.84
CA ASN A 73 -7.83 3.02 13.31
C ASN A 73 -8.36 3.92 12.17
N PRO A 74 -9.57 3.69 11.66
CA PRO A 74 -10.12 4.53 10.60
C PRO A 74 -10.43 5.93 11.13
N GLY A 75 -10.13 6.95 10.32
CA GLY A 75 -10.64 8.30 10.52
C GLY A 75 -12.09 8.44 10.06
N GLU A 76 -12.72 9.58 10.36
CA GLU A 76 -14.10 9.87 9.95
C GLU A 76 -14.25 10.15 8.44
N ASN A 77 -13.14 10.40 7.74
CA ASN A 77 -13.13 10.77 6.33
C ASN A 77 -12.79 9.55 5.45
N LYS A 78 -13.75 9.09 4.63
CA LYS A 78 -13.56 7.98 3.68
C LYS A 78 -12.34 8.18 2.79
N ASN A 79 -12.13 9.39 2.25
CA ASN A 79 -11.00 9.64 1.35
C ASN A 79 -9.68 9.50 2.09
N ASN A 80 -9.55 10.00 3.32
CA ASN A 80 -8.34 9.79 4.10
C ASN A 80 -8.09 8.30 4.38
N ASN A 81 -9.14 7.54 4.68
CA ASN A 81 -9.01 6.09 4.87
C ASN A 81 -8.62 5.38 3.57
N LEU A 82 -9.11 5.83 2.40
CA LEU A 82 -8.66 5.31 1.12
C LEU A 82 -7.18 5.56 0.88
N LEU A 83 -6.69 6.76 1.21
CA LEU A 83 -5.28 7.11 1.08
C LEU A 83 -4.41 6.23 1.98
N ILE A 84 -4.80 6.05 3.24
CA ILE A 84 -4.10 5.15 4.18
C ILE A 84 -4.10 3.71 3.64
N LEU A 85 -5.22 3.24 3.09
CA LEU A 85 -5.34 1.89 2.56
C LEU A 85 -4.37 1.64 1.40
N VAL A 86 -4.31 2.55 0.42
CA VAL A 86 -3.44 2.35 -0.74
C VAL A 86 -1.96 2.46 -0.40
N THR A 87 -1.59 3.32 0.55
CA THR A 87 -0.22 3.39 1.06
C THR A 87 0.16 2.12 1.81
N TYR A 88 -0.75 1.59 2.63
CA TYR A 88 -0.56 0.29 3.29
C TYR A 88 -0.38 -0.84 2.28
N GLU A 89 -1.19 -0.85 1.22
CA GLU A 89 -1.11 -1.86 0.16
C GLU A 89 0.21 -1.81 -0.61
N LEU A 90 0.75 -0.60 -0.88
CA LEU A 90 2.06 -0.44 -1.52
C LEU A 90 3.17 -0.94 -0.58
N ALA A 91 3.18 -0.49 0.67
CA ALA A 91 4.16 -0.94 1.66
C ALA A 91 4.15 -2.46 1.84
N LEU A 92 2.97 -3.08 1.81
CA LEU A 92 2.85 -4.54 1.90
C LEU A 92 3.49 -5.24 0.70
N VAL A 93 3.34 -4.71 -0.52
CA VAL A 93 3.98 -5.26 -1.72
C VAL A 93 5.50 -5.18 -1.60
N ASP A 94 6.02 -4.02 -1.22
CA ASP A 94 7.46 -3.80 -1.07
C ASP A 94 8.05 -4.75 -0.01
N LEU A 95 7.38 -4.88 1.14
CA LEU A 95 7.82 -5.75 2.23
C LEU A 95 7.72 -7.25 1.90
N ILE A 96 6.86 -7.66 0.97
CA ILE A 96 6.81 -9.07 0.54
C ILE A 96 8.01 -9.41 -0.36
N ASP A 97 8.50 -8.45 -1.16
CA ASP A 97 9.67 -8.64 -2.02
C ASP A 97 11.00 -8.32 -1.30
N ALA A 98 10.94 -7.65 -0.15
CA ALA A 98 12.08 -7.33 0.70
C ALA A 98 12.79 -8.57 1.24
N ASP A 99 14.11 -8.46 1.39
CA ASP A 99 14.90 -9.53 1.97
C ASP A 99 14.84 -9.56 3.51
N GLU A 100 15.31 -10.65 4.12
CA GLU A 100 15.22 -10.82 5.59
C GLU A 100 16.06 -9.78 6.35
N ASP A 101 17.14 -9.28 5.75
CA ASP A 101 18.02 -8.28 6.36
C ASP A 101 17.30 -6.92 6.37
N GLU A 102 16.68 -6.51 5.26
CA GLU A 102 15.83 -5.32 5.15
C GLU A 102 14.66 -5.36 6.14
N ILE A 103 13.93 -6.48 6.21
CA ILE A 103 12.85 -6.66 7.19
C ILE A 103 13.38 -6.54 8.63
N THR A 104 14.60 -7.03 8.89
CA THR A 104 15.22 -6.92 10.22
C THR A 104 15.57 -5.49 10.58
N GLU A 105 16.11 -4.72 9.64
CA GLU A 105 16.41 -3.29 9.82
C GLU A 105 15.13 -2.49 10.07
N LEU A 106 14.10 -2.71 9.27
CA LEU A 106 12.81 -2.06 9.45
C LEU A 106 12.14 -2.45 10.78
N CYS A 107 12.24 -3.71 11.22
CA CYS A 107 11.76 -4.09 12.55
C CYS A 107 12.42 -3.28 13.67
N GLN A 108 13.71 -2.95 13.54
CA GLN A 108 14.42 -2.13 14.53
C GLN A 108 13.98 -0.67 14.47
N GLU A 109 13.85 -0.12 13.26
CA GLU A 109 13.40 1.27 13.03
C GLU A 109 11.99 1.50 13.62
N TYR A 110 11.06 0.61 13.30
CA TYR A 110 9.66 0.68 13.73
C TYR A 110 9.41 0.06 15.12
N LYS A 111 10.46 -0.41 15.81
CA LYS A 111 10.42 -1.01 17.16
C LYS A 111 9.47 -2.21 17.28
N ILE A 112 9.42 -3.05 16.25
CA ILE A 112 8.62 -4.27 16.21
C ILE A 112 9.43 -5.43 16.78
N SER A 113 8.84 -6.18 17.71
CA SER A 113 9.47 -7.39 18.27
C SER A 113 9.37 -8.55 17.28
N LYS A 114 10.51 -9.16 16.97
CA LYS A 114 10.63 -10.37 16.14
C LYS A 114 10.29 -11.67 16.88
N ASP A 115 10.29 -11.64 18.22
CA ASP A 115 10.30 -12.86 19.04
C ASP A 115 9.08 -13.76 18.76
N GLY A 116 9.34 -14.93 18.17
CA GLY A 116 8.34 -15.96 17.94
C GLY A 116 7.34 -15.68 16.81
N LYS A 117 7.60 -14.66 15.96
CA LYS A 117 6.72 -14.32 14.82
C LYS A 117 7.25 -14.91 13.51
N GLU A 118 6.32 -15.36 12.68
CA GLU A 118 6.61 -15.74 11.30
C GLU A 118 6.83 -14.48 10.45
N LEU A 119 7.59 -14.62 9.34
CA LEU A 119 7.94 -13.51 8.46
C LEU A 119 6.68 -12.77 7.93
N GLU A 120 5.65 -13.51 7.53
CA GLU A 120 4.39 -12.94 7.03
C GLU A 120 3.72 -12.04 8.09
N ALA A 121 3.74 -12.45 9.36
CA ALA A 121 3.18 -11.65 10.45
C ALA A 121 4.01 -10.37 10.69
N LEU A 122 5.33 -10.44 10.56
CA LEU A 122 6.21 -9.29 10.66
C LEU A 122 5.98 -8.29 9.53
N VAL A 123 5.83 -8.77 8.30
CA VAL A 123 5.54 -7.96 7.11
C VAL A 123 4.24 -7.17 7.29
N VAL A 124 3.16 -7.84 7.75
CA VAL A 124 1.88 -7.16 8.02
C VAL A 124 2.03 -6.11 9.13
N GLU A 125 2.68 -6.45 10.24
CA GLU A 125 2.85 -5.53 11.36
C GLU A 125 3.73 -4.32 11.02
N LEU A 126 4.75 -4.52 10.17
CA LEU A 126 5.57 -3.47 9.58
C LEU A 126 4.73 -2.54 8.70
N ALA A 127 4.00 -3.09 7.74
CA ALA A 127 3.13 -2.31 6.85
C ALA A 127 2.12 -1.47 7.64
N VAL A 128 1.50 -2.03 8.68
CA VAL A 128 0.59 -1.31 9.58
C VAL A 128 1.32 -0.20 10.35
N SER A 129 2.53 -0.48 10.83
CA SER A 129 3.32 0.50 11.60
C SER A 129 3.83 1.66 10.74
N MET A 130 4.12 1.40 9.46
CA MET A 130 4.55 2.42 8.49
C MET A 130 3.46 3.47 8.22
N VAL A 131 2.19 3.07 8.18
CA VAL A 131 1.07 3.98 7.87
C VAL A 131 0.44 4.64 9.09
N ASN A 132 0.79 4.21 10.31
CA ASN A 132 0.25 4.75 11.56
C ASN A 132 1.12 5.86 12.20
N GLN A 133 2.22 6.28 11.55
CA GLN A 133 3.09 7.38 12.04
C GLN A 133 2.54 8.76 11.71
#